data_AF-A0A850G772-F1
#
_entry.id   AF-A0A850G772-F1
#
_cell.length_a   1.000
_cell.length_b   1.000
_cell.length_c   1.000
_cell.angle_alpha   90.00
_cell.angle_beta   90.00
_cell.angle_gamma   90.00
#
_symmetry.space_group_name_H-M   'P 1'
#
loop_
_entity.id
_entity.type
_entity.pdbx_description
1 polymer ?
#
loop_
_entity_poly.entity_id
_entity_poly.type
_entity_poly.pdbx_seq_one_letter_code
_entity_poly.pdbx_strand_id
1 'polypeptide(L)'
;MSPDEARAILDVDAHTDARTLKRAYLRKIKKAKPERDPEGFQRLRAAYELLESWREDSEWDARDEWDEPSALSRSGETNADFLAALPSSAAPSANEAPILDPPLPQAEAPPSPRDQLWTLVEAIDATLETALETGTFAATWALIDEALDLAEFEAAPAPPAALIFEITTAALMHASDPEPACQAFSRWSRLTTDLDPSSAALEDEERACLLLLAELVEFVDKSPGCPPPFYALIASALHERDPDARRVELSELAEARPSAARKTRAQLHHHAPSLAAIYSASLGETTDPQLGGERAQFMRKFLQILLKAGVVILIIGLHFCS
;
A
#
# COMPACT_ATOMS: atom_id res chain seq x y z
N MET A 1 5.41 23.34 -31.98
CA MET A 1 4.27 22.44 -32.25
C MET A 1 3.02 23.17 -31.79
N SER A 2 2.01 23.30 -32.63
CA SER A 2 0.72 23.88 -32.24
C SER A 2 -0.17 22.84 -31.54
N PRO A 3 -1.18 23.24 -30.74
CA PRO A 3 -2.12 22.30 -30.13
C PRO A 3 -2.84 21.41 -31.15
N ASP A 4 -3.17 21.96 -32.32
CA ASP A 4 -3.85 21.20 -33.39
C ASP A 4 -2.91 20.16 -34.03
N GLU A 5 -1.63 20.49 -34.18
CA GLU A 5 -0.60 19.52 -34.61
C GLU A 5 -0.42 18.40 -33.57
N ALA A 6 -0.40 18.74 -32.28
CA ALA A 6 -0.27 17.76 -31.21
C ALA A 6 -1.46 16.79 -31.17
N ARG A 7 -2.68 17.29 -31.36
CA ARG A 7 -3.90 16.45 -31.49
C ARG A 7 -3.83 15.52 -32.68
N ALA A 8 -3.37 15.99 -33.83
CA ALA A 8 -3.20 15.17 -35.02
C ALA A 8 -2.15 14.05 -34.82
N ILE A 9 -1.06 14.34 -34.09
CA ILE A 9 -0.01 13.35 -33.77
C ILE A 9 -0.58 12.21 -32.89
N LEU A 10 -1.33 12.58 -31.85
CA LEU A 10 -1.94 11.63 -30.91
C LEU A 10 -3.23 10.99 -31.42
N ASP A 11 -3.80 11.51 -32.51
CA ASP A 11 -5.05 11.07 -33.13
C ASP A 11 -6.23 11.20 -32.16
N VAL A 12 -6.38 12.41 -31.60
CA VAL A 12 -7.38 12.78 -30.60
C VAL A 12 -8.16 14.03 -31.02
N ASP A 13 -9.42 14.14 -30.56
CA ASP A 13 -10.30 15.27 -30.86
C ASP A 13 -9.99 16.50 -30.00
N ALA A 14 -10.49 17.67 -30.39
CA ALA A 14 -10.34 18.93 -29.66
C ALA A 14 -10.91 18.89 -28.23
N HIS A 15 -11.96 18.10 -27.99
CA HIS A 15 -12.64 17.99 -26.69
C HIS A 15 -12.32 16.69 -25.94
N THR A 16 -11.13 16.12 -26.18
CA THR A 16 -10.71 14.86 -25.55
C THR A 16 -10.42 15.06 -24.06
N ASP A 17 -10.98 14.19 -23.21
CA ASP A 17 -10.74 14.17 -21.77
C ASP A 17 -9.31 13.69 -21.40
N ALA A 18 -8.88 13.95 -20.16
CA ALA A 18 -7.54 13.56 -19.65
C ALA A 18 -7.21 12.09 -19.92
N ARG A 19 -8.24 11.27 -19.70
CA ARG A 19 -8.13 9.84 -19.71
C ARG A 19 -7.94 9.30 -21.13
N THR A 20 -8.71 9.80 -22.09
CA THR A 20 -8.59 9.41 -23.49
C THR A 20 -7.28 9.92 -24.09
N LEU A 21 -6.82 11.12 -23.68
CA LEU A 21 -5.51 11.65 -24.06
C LEU A 21 -4.37 10.72 -23.60
N LYS A 22 -4.34 10.35 -22.32
CA LYS A 22 -3.34 9.44 -21.75
C LYS A 22 -3.39 8.05 -22.41
N ARG A 23 -4.58 7.50 -22.65
CA ARG A 23 -4.73 6.22 -23.37
C ARG A 23 -4.25 6.28 -24.81
N ALA A 24 -4.51 7.39 -25.52
CA ALA A 24 -4.04 7.58 -26.89
C ALA A 24 -2.51 7.61 -26.96
N TYR A 25 -1.88 8.36 -26.05
CA TYR A 25 -0.42 8.41 -25.90
C TYR A 25 0.20 7.03 -25.63
N LEU A 26 -0.30 6.28 -24.64
CA LEU A 26 0.21 4.93 -24.32
C LEU A 26 0.05 3.95 -25.49
N ARG A 27 -1.05 4.02 -26.24
CA ARG A 27 -1.24 3.20 -27.45
C ARG A 27 -0.21 3.51 -28.54
N LYS A 28 0.17 4.78 -28.70
CA LYS A 28 1.18 5.21 -29.69
C LYS A 28 2.59 4.83 -29.25
N ILE A 29 2.93 4.98 -27.96
CA ILE A 29 4.20 4.52 -27.40
C ILE A 29 4.39 3.01 -27.60
N LYS A 30 3.37 2.20 -27.27
CA LYS A 30 3.47 0.74 -27.43
C LYS A 30 3.76 0.32 -28.88
N LYS A 31 3.37 1.14 -29.87
CA LYS A 31 3.66 0.91 -31.29
C LYS A 31 5.00 1.48 -31.74
N ALA A 32 5.47 2.57 -31.11
CA ALA A 32 6.75 3.20 -31.42
C ALA A 32 7.87 2.55 -30.59
N LYS A 33 8.64 1.63 -31.21
CA LYS A 33 9.85 1.11 -30.57
C LYS A 33 10.92 2.20 -30.55
N PRO A 34 11.38 2.68 -29.37
CA PRO A 34 12.33 3.79 -29.27
C PRO A 34 13.68 3.47 -29.93
N GLU A 35 14.05 2.19 -30.02
CA GLU A 35 15.25 1.72 -30.73
C GLU A 35 15.20 1.92 -32.25
N ARG A 36 13.99 2.04 -32.82
CA ARG A 36 13.77 2.11 -34.28
C ARG A 36 13.46 3.52 -34.77
N ASP A 37 12.87 4.35 -33.93
CA ASP A 37 12.54 5.75 -34.26
C ASP A 37 12.58 6.63 -32.99
N PRO A 38 13.77 7.06 -32.55
CA PRO A 38 13.91 7.92 -31.37
C PRO A 38 13.26 9.30 -31.58
N GLU A 39 13.28 9.84 -32.80
CA GLU A 39 12.65 11.12 -33.14
C GLU A 39 11.12 11.02 -33.10
N GLY A 40 10.54 9.90 -33.55
CA GLY A 40 9.12 9.60 -33.43
C GLY A 40 8.65 9.56 -31.97
N PHE A 41 9.44 8.95 -31.09
CA PHE A 41 9.12 8.90 -29.66
C PHE A 41 9.16 10.28 -29.01
N GLN A 42 10.18 11.09 -29.34
CA GLN A 42 10.27 12.47 -28.83
C GLN A 42 9.10 13.34 -29.30
N ARG A 43 8.65 13.18 -30.56
CA ARG A 43 7.48 13.90 -31.08
C ARG A 43 6.18 13.51 -30.37
N LEU A 44 5.99 12.23 -30.05
CA LEU A 44 4.83 11.77 -29.28
C LEU A 44 4.81 12.35 -27.87
N ARG A 45 5.96 12.38 -27.20
CA ARG A 45 6.10 12.95 -25.86
C ARG A 45 5.82 14.45 -25.86
N ALA A 46 6.43 15.19 -26.78
CA ALA A 46 6.21 16.64 -26.92
C ALA A 46 4.74 16.99 -27.21
N ALA A 47 4.02 16.16 -27.98
CA ALA A 47 2.60 16.35 -28.24
C ALA A 47 1.74 16.13 -26.98
N TYR A 48 2.07 15.13 -26.16
CA TYR A 48 1.35 14.86 -24.92
C TYR A 48 1.54 15.99 -23.89
N GLU A 49 2.79 16.38 -23.62
CA GLU A 49 3.12 17.44 -22.65
C GLU A 49 2.51 18.79 -23.04
N LEU A 50 2.46 19.09 -24.35
CA LEU A 50 1.78 20.28 -24.85
C LEU A 50 0.26 20.23 -24.59
N LEU A 51 -0.43 19.11 -24.84
CA LEU A 51 -1.87 19.05 -24.59
C LEU A 51 -2.22 18.96 -23.10
N GLU A 52 -1.34 18.42 -22.27
CA GLU A 52 -1.50 18.35 -20.81
C GLU A 52 -1.38 19.74 -20.18
N SER A 53 -0.32 20.49 -20.50
CA SER A 53 -0.13 21.87 -20.01
C SER A 53 -1.29 22.81 -20.39
N TRP A 54 -1.82 22.70 -21.61
CA TRP A 54 -2.98 23.50 -22.04
C TRP A 54 -4.27 23.14 -21.30
N ARG A 55 -4.36 21.94 -20.72
CA ARG A 55 -5.50 21.54 -19.89
C ARG A 55 -5.37 22.02 -18.45
N GLU A 56 -4.17 21.96 -17.88
CA GLU A 56 -3.88 22.45 -16.53
C GLU A 56 -4.20 23.95 -16.37
N ASP A 57 -3.98 24.74 -17.41
CA ASP A 57 -4.35 26.17 -17.43
C ASP A 57 -5.88 26.41 -17.48
N SER A 58 -6.67 25.38 -17.80
CA SER A 58 -8.13 25.47 -17.98
C SER A 58 -8.96 24.73 -16.93
N GLU A 59 -8.36 23.84 -16.12
CA GLU A 59 -9.10 22.94 -15.24
C GLU A 59 -8.46 22.85 -13.83
N TRP A 60 -8.70 23.85 -12.98
CA TRP A 60 -8.42 23.77 -11.53
C TRP A 60 -9.63 23.27 -10.71
N ASP A 61 -10.62 22.61 -11.33
CA ASP A 61 -11.91 22.33 -10.67
C ASP A 61 -12.62 21.01 -11.03
N ALA A 62 -11.91 19.97 -11.48
CA ALA A 62 -12.52 18.65 -11.70
C ALA A 62 -11.82 17.53 -10.91
N ARG A 63 -12.23 17.43 -9.65
CA ARG A 63 -12.41 16.15 -8.95
C ARG A 63 -13.02 15.09 -9.88
N ASP A 64 -12.48 13.89 -9.82
CA ASP A 64 -13.15 12.58 -9.82
C ASP A 64 -12.20 11.54 -10.43
N GLU A 65 -11.74 10.60 -9.61
CA GLU A 65 -12.45 9.38 -9.24
C GLU A 65 -12.01 8.24 -10.18
N TRP A 66 -11.30 7.31 -9.56
CA TRP A 66 -10.75 6.12 -10.17
C TRP A 66 -11.88 5.19 -10.58
N ASP A 67 -12.18 5.14 -11.88
CA ASP A 67 -13.07 4.14 -12.45
C ASP A 67 -12.34 3.47 -13.60
N GLU A 68 -11.73 2.30 -13.40
CA GLU A 68 -10.97 1.55 -14.43
C GLU A 68 -11.92 0.88 -15.46
N PRO A 69 -11.65 0.86 -16.78
CA PRO A 69 -12.56 0.24 -17.74
C PRO A 69 -12.09 -1.19 -18.00
N SER A 70 -12.71 -2.14 -17.30
CA SER A 70 -12.65 -3.58 -17.60
C SER A 70 -13.08 -3.84 -19.06
N ALA A 71 -12.13 -3.95 -19.99
CA ALA A 71 -12.39 -4.42 -21.36
C ALA A 71 -11.11 -4.78 -22.12
N LEU A 72 -10.45 -5.89 -21.75
CA LEU A 72 -9.65 -6.71 -22.67
C LEU A 72 -9.82 -8.20 -22.34
N SER A 73 -11.05 -8.71 -22.50
CA SER A 73 -11.27 -10.13 -22.80
C SER A 73 -11.49 -10.26 -24.30
N ARG A 74 -10.43 -10.63 -25.02
CA ARG A 74 -10.49 -11.05 -26.42
C ARG A 74 -9.97 -12.48 -26.50
N SER A 75 -10.91 -13.40 -26.65
CA SER A 75 -10.88 -14.60 -27.52
C SER A 75 -9.53 -15.31 -27.77
N GLY A 76 -9.47 -16.56 -27.30
CA GLY A 76 -8.65 -17.65 -27.84
C GLY A 76 -9.19 -18.96 -27.27
N GLU A 77 -10.24 -19.50 -27.88
CA GLU A 77 -10.13 -20.68 -28.76
C GLU A 77 -9.58 -21.91 -28.04
N THR A 78 -10.52 -22.79 -27.68
CA THR A 78 -10.34 -24.11 -27.13
C THR A 78 -9.60 -25.03 -28.11
N ASN A 79 -8.33 -25.32 -27.85
CA ASN A 79 -7.66 -26.49 -28.43
C ASN A 79 -7.99 -27.73 -27.58
N ALA A 80 -9.17 -28.31 -27.83
CA ALA A 80 -9.60 -29.59 -27.24
C ALA A 80 -9.35 -30.80 -28.17
N ASP A 81 -8.73 -30.61 -29.34
CA ASP A 81 -8.62 -31.66 -30.37
C ASP A 81 -7.19 -32.15 -30.68
N PHE A 82 -6.16 -31.73 -29.93
CA PHE A 82 -4.76 -32.05 -30.27
C PHE A 82 -4.14 -33.24 -29.49
N LEU A 83 -4.91 -33.96 -28.66
CA LEU A 83 -4.40 -35.09 -27.85
C LEU A 83 -4.92 -36.48 -28.27
N ALA A 84 -5.33 -36.66 -29.54
CA ALA A 84 -5.90 -37.92 -30.02
C ALA A 84 -5.01 -38.73 -31.00
N ALA A 85 -3.74 -38.39 -31.18
CA ALA A 85 -2.88 -39.14 -32.11
C ALA A 85 -1.42 -39.23 -31.63
N LEU A 86 -1.16 -40.14 -30.68
CA LEU A 86 0.18 -40.71 -30.52
C LEU A 86 0.10 -42.23 -30.71
N PRO A 87 0.84 -42.80 -31.67
CA PRO A 87 0.93 -44.25 -31.81
C PRO A 87 1.72 -44.84 -30.65
N SER A 88 1.12 -45.86 -30.03
CA SER A 88 1.76 -46.80 -29.10
C SER A 88 2.98 -47.44 -29.78
N SER A 89 4.18 -46.98 -29.42
CA SER A 89 5.44 -47.57 -29.89
C SER A 89 5.96 -48.56 -28.85
N ALA A 90 6.15 -49.78 -29.34
CA ALA A 90 6.61 -50.96 -28.65
C ALA A 90 7.92 -50.76 -27.86
N ALA A 91 7.97 -51.41 -26.70
CA ALA A 91 9.17 -51.64 -25.94
C ALA A 91 10.17 -52.53 -26.72
N PRO A 92 11.48 -52.33 -26.47
CA PRO A 92 12.37 -53.46 -26.33
C PRO A 92 13.01 -53.47 -24.94
N SER A 93 12.89 -54.62 -24.31
CA SER A 93 13.67 -55.11 -23.19
C SER A 93 15.13 -55.29 -23.62
N ALA A 94 16.08 -54.72 -22.87
CA ALA A 94 17.39 -55.35 -22.66
C ALA A 94 18.09 -54.74 -21.44
N ASN A 95 18.34 -55.60 -20.46
CA ASN A 95 19.24 -55.41 -19.33
C ASN A 95 20.63 -54.95 -19.77
N GLU A 96 21.02 -53.75 -19.37
CA GLU A 96 22.42 -53.44 -19.09
C GLU A 96 22.43 -52.36 -18.02
N ALA A 97 22.68 -52.76 -16.76
CA ALA A 97 22.79 -51.82 -15.65
C ALA A 97 24.09 -51.01 -15.86
N PRO A 98 24.01 -49.70 -16.14
CA PRO A 98 25.21 -48.88 -16.22
C PRO A 98 25.78 -48.77 -14.81
N ILE A 99 27.09 -48.94 -14.69
CA ILE A 99 27.82 -48.59 -13.48
C ILE A 99 27.59 -47.08 -13.28
N LEU A 100 26.74 -46.74 -12.30
CA LEU A 100 26.45 -45.36 -11.91
C LEU A 100 27.75 -44.77 -11.36
N ASP A 101 28.36 -43.87 -12.14
CA ASP A 101 29.30 -42.91 -11.58
C ASP A 101 28.63 -42.25 -10.36
N PRO A 102 29.35 -42.07 -9.23
CA PRO A 102 28.79 -41.37 -8.08
C PRO A 102 28.22 -40.04 -8.55
N PRO A 103 26.96 -39.71 -8.20
CA PRO A 103 26.33 -38.49 -8.69
C PRO A 103 27.26 -37.33 -8.33
N LEU A 104 27.71 -36.61 -9.37
CA LEU A 104 28.44 -35.36 -9.17
C LEU A 104 27.63 -34.53 -8.15
N PRO A 105 28.27 -33.91 -7.15
CA PRO A 105 27.58 -33.07 -6.20
C PRO A 105 26.71 -32.12 -7.00
N GLN A 106 25.39 -32.28 -6.90
CA GLN A 106 24.48 -31.37 -7.57
C GLN A 106 24.77 -30.02 -6.95
N ALA A 107 25.30 -29.09 -7.75
CA ALA A 107 25.43 -27.71 -7.32
C ALA A 107 24.04 -27.29 -6.84
N GLU A 108 23.92 -26.98 -5.56
CA GLU A 108 22.67 -26.54 -4.97
C GLU A 108 22.13 -25.42 -5.87
N ALA A 109 20.92 -25.62 -6.40
CA ALA A 109 20.29 -24.60 -7.22
C ALA A 109 20.20 -23.32 -6.37
N PRO A 110 20.43 -22.13 -6.97
CA PRO A 110 20.26 -20.89 -6.23
C PRO A 110 18.85 -20.84 -5.61
N PRO A 111 18.72 -20.29 -4.39
CA PRO A 111 17.44 -20.24 -3.68
C PRO A 111 16.41 -19.49 -4.53
N SER A 112 15.16 -19.95 -4.50
CA SER A 112 14.10 -19.29 -5.27
C SER A 112 13.85 -17.87 -4.75
N PRO A 113 13.28 -16.97 -5.56
CA PRO A 113 12.90 -15.62 -5.13
C PRO A 113 12.07 -15.60 -3.84
N ARG A 114 11.18 -16.59 -3.71
CA ARG A 114 10.33 -16.77 -2.54
C ARG A 114 11.13 -17.16 -1.30
N ASP A 115 12.14 -18.02 -1.44
CA ASP A 115 12.99 -18.45 -0.34
C ASP A 115 13.90 -17.31 0.14
N GLN A 116 14.38 -16.49 -0.81
CA GLN A 116 15.13 -15.27 -0.52
C GLN A 116 14.26 -14.26 0.23
N LEU A 117 13.02 -14.02 -0.22
CA LEU A 117 12.07 -13.15 0.48
C LEU A 117 11.77 -13.64 1.90
N TRP A 118 11.59 -14.95 2.08
CA TRP A 118 11.34 -15.53 3.40
C TRP A 118 12.55 -15.35 4.33
N THR A 119 13.76 -15.54 3.80
CA THR A 119 15.01 -15.30 4.53
C THR A 119 15.14 -13.82 4.95
N LEU A 120 14.75 -12.89 4.07
CA LEU A 120 14.72 -11.47 4.38
C LEU A 120 13.68 -11.15 5.47
N VAL A 121 12.50 -11.75 5.43
CA VAL A 121 11.47 -11.59 6.47
C VAL A 121 11.99 -12.06 7.83
N GLU A 122 12.63 -13.23 7.90
CA GLU A 122 13.23 -13.72 9.15
C GLU A 122 14.36 -12.80 9.65
N ALA A 123 15.17 -12.25 8.73
CA ALA A 123 16.20 -11.29 9.08
C ALA A 123 15.61 -9.95 9.57
N ILE A 124 14.51 -9.49 8.98
CA ILE A 124 13.79 -8.30 9.42
C ILE A 124 13.27 -8.50 10.85
N ASP A 125 12.64 -9.64 11.14
CA ASP A 125 12.13 -9.96 12.49
C ASP A 125 13.28 -9.98 13.53
N ALA A 126 14.38 -10.66 13.22
CA ALA A 126 15.54 -10.71 14.10
C ALA A 126 16.20 -9.33 14.33
N THR A 127 16.22 -8.46 13.33
CA THR A 127 16.77 -7.10 13.49
C THR A 127 15.79 -6.16 14.18
N LEU A 128 14.48 -6.39 14.07
CA LEU A 128 13.45 -5.56 14.68
C LEU A 128 13.56 -5.58 16.20
N GLU A 129 13.77 -6.74 16.83
CA GLU A 129 14.00 -6.83 18.28
C GLU A 129 15.19 -5.96 18.73
N THR A 130 16.31 -6.05 18.00
CA THR A 130 17.51 -5.23 18.30
C THR A 130 17.26 -3.75 18.04
N ALA A 131 16.50 -3.41 17.00
CA ALA A 131 16.15 -2.03 16.66
C ALA A 131 15.26 -1.40 17.73
N LEU A 132 14.31 -2.16 18.29
CA LEU A 132 13.45 -1.74 19.40
C LEU A 132 14.26 -1.49 20.68
N GLU A 133 15.23 -2.35 20.99
CA GLU A 133 16.10 -2.19 22.17
C GLU A 133 17.04 -0.98 22.04
N THR A 134 17.59 -0.74 20.84
CA THR A 134 18.61 0.29 20.60
C THR A 134 18.05 1.62 20.12
N GLY A 135 16.79 1.64 19.64
CA GLY A 135 16.19 2.78 18.94
C GLY A 135 16.78 3.05 17.55
N THR A 136 17.51 2.09 16.96
CA THR A 136 18.18 2.27 15.66
C THR A 136 17.63 1.30 14.61
N PHE A 137 17.01 1.84 13.56
CA PHE A 137 16.30 1.05 12.54
C PHE A 137 17.04 0.94 11.21
N ALA A 138 18.24 1.50 11.08
CA ALA A 138 18.95 1.58 9.80
C ALA A 138 19.15 0.21 9.13
N ALA A 139 19.52 -0.81 9.91
CA ALA A 139 19.69 -2.18 9.40
C ALA A 139 18.36 -2.81 8.98
N THR A 140 17.31 -2.62 9.79
CA THR A 140 15.95 -3.10 9.50
C THR A 140 15.39 -2.48 8.22
N TRP A 141 15.62 -1.17 8.00
CA TRP A 141 15.18 -0.51 6.77
C TRP A 141 15.88 -1.01 5.52
N ALA A 142 17.19 -1.25 5.59
CA ALA A 142 17.93 -1.80 4.45
C ALA A 142 17.37 -3.17 4.01
N LEU A 143 17.01 -4.03 4.98
CA LEU A 143 16.41 -5.33 4.71
C LEU A 143 14.99 -5.21 4.13
N ILE A 144 14.21 -4.24 4.58
CA ILE A 144 12.86 -3.98 4.06
C ILE A 144 12.92 -3.49 2.62
N ASP A 145 13.82 -2.55 2.32
CA ASP A 145 14.01 -2.08 0.95
C ASP A 145 14.43 -3.22 0.02
N GLU A 146 15.33 -4.09 0.46
CA GLU A 146 15.73 -5.29 -0.29
C GLU A 146 14.55 -6.25 -0.51
N ALA A 147 13.72 -6.48 0.51
CA ALA A 147 12.53 -7.33 0.40
C ALA A 147 11.49 -6.73 -0.57
N LEU A 148 11.31 -5.41 -0.55
CA LEU A 148 10.39 -4.70 -1.45
C LEU A 148 10.91 -4.70 -2.90
N ASP A 149 12.21 -4.51 -3.11
CA ASP A 149 12.85 -4.60 -4.43
C ASP A 149 12.68 -6.01 -5.03
N LEU A 150 12.88 -7.05 -4.23
CA LEU A 150 12.70 -8.45 -4.65
C LEU A 150 11.24 -8.75 -5.02
N ALA A 151 10.29 -8.24 -4.24
CA ALA A 151 8.86 -8.35 -4.52
C ALA A 151 8.46 -7.63 -5.83
N GLU A 152 9.04 -6.45 -6.10
CA GLU A 152 8.77 -5.67 -7.30
C GLU A 152 9.34 -6.32 -8.57
N PHE A 153 10.53 -6.92 -8.50
CA PHE A 153 11.24 -7.43 -9.69
C PHE A 153 10.80 -8.83 -10.13
N GLU A 154 10.51 -9.75 -9.21
CA GLU A 154 10.36 -11.19 -9.54
C GLU A 154 8.93 -11.72 -9.48
N ALA A 155 7.93 -10.83 -9.38
CA ALA A 155 6.52 -11.19 -9.15
C ALA A 155 6.36 -12.14 -7.95
N ALA A 156 7.25 -12.00 -6.96
CA ALA A 156 7.16 -12.70 -5.69
C ALA A 156 5.97 -12.15 -4.90
N PRO A 157 5.35 -12.95 -4.01
CA PRO A 157 4.30 -12.44 -3.14
C PRO A 157 4.86 -11.30 -2.29
N ALA A 158 4.12 -10.19 -2.15
CA ALA A 158 4.51 -9.11 -1.27
C ALA A 158 4.67 -9.61 0.19
N PRO A 159 5.48 -8.93 1.02
CA PRO A 159 5.58 -9.22 2.44
C PRO A 159 4.17 -9.26 3.10
N PRO A 160 3.95 -10.14 4.09
CA PRO A 160 2.69 -10.22 4.81
C PRO A 160 2.27 -8.86 5.39
N ALA A 161 0.99 -8.54 5.30
CA ALA A 161 0.47 -7.26 5.78
C ALA A 161 0.69 -7.04 7.29
N ALA A 162 0.59 -8.11 8.09
CA ALA A 162 0.86 -8.07 9.52
C ALA A 162 2.29 -7.63 9.84
N LEU A 163 3.27 -8.17 9.11
CA LEU A 163 4.68 -7.81 9.27
C LEU A 163 4.92 -6.34 8.94
N ILE A 164 4.38 -5.86 7.81
CA ILE A 164 4.52 -4.45 7.42
C ILE A 164 3.83 -3.53 8.43
N PHE A 165 2.67 -3.92 8.95
CA PHE A 165 1.99 -3.18 10.01
C PHE A 165 2.85 -3.08 11.27
N GLU A 166 3.39 -4.20 11.77
CA GLU A 166 4.24 -4.23 12.96
C GLU A 166 5.49 -3.36 12.78
N ILE A 167 6.19 -3.49 11.66
CA ILE A 167 7.42 -2.71 11.43
C ILE A 167 7.10 -1.22 11.29
N THR A 168 6.08 -0.87 10.51
CA THR A 168 5.73 0.54 10.29
C THR A 168 5.27 1.19 11.59
N THR A 169 4.48 0.50 12.41
CA THR A 169 4.05 1.01 13.72
C THR A 169 5.22 1.13 14.69
N ALA A 170 6.07 0.11 14.82
CA ALA A 170 7.29 0.13 15.62
C ALA A 170 8.20 1.30 15.25
N ALA A 171 8.41 1.50 13.96
CA ALA A 171 9.17 2.61 13.45
C ALA A 171 8.58 3.98 13.78
N LEU A 172 7.27 4.16 13.58
CA LEU A 172 6.61 5.42 13.91
C LEU A 172 6.65 5.73 15.43
N MET A 173 6.72 4.69 16.27
CA MET A 173 6.86 4.84 17.73
C MET A 173 8.29 5.22 18.16
N HIS A 174 9.31 4.60 17.56
CA HIS A 174 10.68 4.63 18.08
C HIS A 174 11.67 5.42 17.23
N ALA A 175 11.39 5.66 15.95
CA ALA A 175 12.32 6.34 15.07
C ALA A 175 12.34 7.86 15.35
N SER A 176 13.54 8.43 15.40
CA SER A 176 13.71 9.88 15.42
C SER A 176 13.29 10.53 14.10
N ASP A 177 13.23 9.73 13.04
CA ASP A 177 12.81 10.11 11.69
C ASP A 177 11.81 9.07 11.15
N PRO A 178 10.54 9.45 10.96
CA PRO A 178 9.50 8.54 10.47
C PRO A 178 9.50 8.38 8.93
N GLU A 179 10.30 9.16 8.19
CA GLU A 179 10.28 9.17 6.73
C GLU A 179 10.52 7.79 6.09
N PRO A 180 11.53 6.99 6.51
CA PRO A 180 11.76 5.66 5.94
C PRO A 180 10.57 4.71 6.12
N ALA A 181 9.88 4.79 7.26
CA ALA A 181 8.69 3.98 7.53
C ALA A 181 7.53 4.34 6.59
N CYS A 182 7.33 5.64 6.37
CA CYS A 182 6.31 6.17 5.48
C CYS A 182 6.57 5.75 4.02
N GLN A 183 7.83 5.82 3.59
CA GLN A 183 8.25 5.39 2.26
C GLN A 183 8.06 3.88 2.07
N ALA A 184 8.53 3.06 3.02
CA ALA A 184 8.38 1.60 2.98
C ALA A 184 6.91 1.18 2.90
N PHE A 185 6.05 1.76 3.76
CA PHE A 185 4.61 1.49 3.72
C PHE A 185 3.98 1.91 2.39
N SER A 186 4.33 3.08 1.85
CA SER A 186 3.81 3.57 0.58
C SER A 186 4.29 2.75 -0.63
N ARG A 187 5.47 2.13 -0.54
CA ARG A 187 5.95 1.17 -1.54
C ARG A 187 5.16 -0.14 -1.43
N TRP A 188 5.05 -0.69 -0.23
CA TRP A 188 4.27 -1.90 0.00
C TRP A 188 2.82 -1.75 -0.44
N SER A 189 2.15 -0.65 -0.08
CA SER A 189 0.75 -0.42 -0.44
C SER A 189 0.53 -0.37 -1.94
N ARG A 190 1.52 0.10 -2.72
CA ARG A 190 1.51 0.10 -4.18
C ARG A 190 1.66 -1.31 -4.76
N LEU A 191 2.57 -2.11 -4.21
CA LEU A 191 2.73 -3.52 -4.58
C LEU A 191 1.48 -4.35 -4.26
N THR A 192 0.74 -3.92 -3.25
CA THR A 192 -0.47 -4.58 -2.78
C THR A 192 -1.75 -3.86 -3.17
N THR A 193 -1.73 -2.85 -4.05
CA THR A 193 -2.99 -2.20 -4.49
C THR A 193 -3.84 -3.15 -5.34
N ASP A 194 -3.25 -4.25 -5.83
CA ASP A 194 -3.95 -5.40 -6.41
C ASP A 194 -4.42 -6.43 -5.36
N LEU A 195 -4.10 -6.27 -4.07
CA LEU A 195 -4.84 -6.92 -2.99
C LEU A 195 -6.22 -6.26 -3.00
N ASP A 196 -7.11 -6.85 -3.78
CA ASP A 196 -8.54 -6.68 -3.62
C ASP A 196 -8.82 -6.64 -2.11
N PRO A 197 -9.26 -5.51 -1.54
CA PRO A 197 -9.59 -5.45 -0.14
C PRO A 197 -10.70 -6.45 0.18
N SER A 198 -11.43 -6.98 -0.80
CA SER A 198 -12.38 -8.10 -0.62
C SER A 198 -11.75 -9.50 -0.68
N SER A 199 -10.43 -9.59 -0.88
CA SER A 199 -9.65 -10.83 -0.73
C SER A 199 -9.91 -11.42 0.65
N ALA A 200 -10.53 -12.59 0.65
CA ALA A 200 -11.07 -13.29 1.82
C ALA A 200 -10.04 -13.70 2.88
N ALA A 201 -8.77 -13.28 2.74
CA ALA A 201 -7.66 -13.67 3.60
C ALA A 201 -7.42 -12.72 4.79
N LEU A 202 -7.83 -11.45 4.70
CA LEU A 202 -7.63 -10.49 5.79
C LEU A 202 -8.90 -10.37 6.64
N GLU A 203 -8.74 -10.44 7.96
CA GLU A 203 -9.83 -10.16 8.88
C GLU A 203 -10.24 -8.68 8.79
N ASP A 204 -11.51 -8.36 9.07
CA ASP A 204 -12.02 -6.97 9.01
C ASP A 204 -11.21 -6.01 9.91
N GLU A 205 -10.63 -6.53 11.00
CA GLU A 205 -9.76 -5.81 11.92
C GLU A 205 -8.40 -5.46 11.30
N GLU A 206 -7.74 -6.41 10.63
CA GLU A 206 -6.44 -6.17 9.98
C GLU A 206 -6.59 -5.13 8.87
N ARG A 207 -7.67 -5.22 8.10
CA ARG A 207 -8.01 -4.24 7.06
C ARG A 207 -8.23 -2.85 7.64
N ALA A 208 -8.91 -2.78 8.78
CA ALA A 208 -9.11 -1.54 9.50
C ALA A 208 -7.79 -0.91 9.95
N CYS A 209 -6.90 -1.70 10.54
CA CYS A 209 -5.58 -1.26 10.96
C CYS A 209 -4.71 -0.76 9.80
N LEU A 210 -4.73 -1.43 8.65
CA LEU A 210 -3.99 -1.00 7.45
C LEU A 210 -4.51 0.32 6.88
N LEU A 211 -5.82 0.54 6.87
CA LEU A 211 -6.40 1.81 6.42
C LEU A 211 -6.01 2.98 7.34
N LEU A 212 -6.00 2.74 8.66
CA LEU A 212 -5.56 3.76 9.63
C LEU A 212 -4.07 4.04 9.52
N LEU A 213 -3.27 2.99 9.30
CA LEU A 213 -1.83 3.14 9.08
C LEU A 213 -1.56 3.93 7.79
N ALA A 214 -2.32 3.70 6.72
CA ALA A 214 -2.23 4.49 5.49
C ALA A 214 -2.55 5.97 5.72
N GLU A 215 -3.65 6.28 6.43
CA GLU A 215 -3.96 7.67 6.81
C GLU A 215 -2.88 8.28 7.72
N LEU A 216 -2.26 7.47 8.61
CA LEU A 216 -1.20 7.95 9.50
C LEU A 216 0.07 8.30 8.72
N VAL A 217 0.45 7.44 7.78
CA VAL A 217 1.58 7.67 6.87
C VAL A 217 1.34 8.91 6.02
N GLU A 218 0.15 9.06 5.43
CA GLU A 218 -0.22 10.26 4.66
C GLU A 218 -0.18 11.52 5.53
N PHE A 219 -0.65 11.42 6.78
CA PHE A 219 -0.62 12.53 7.73
C PHE A 219 0.82 12.95 8.05
N VAL A 220 1.72 12.00 8.34
CA VAL A 220 3.13 12.27 8.67
C VAL A 220 3.83 12.93 7.48
N ASP A 221 3.65 12.39 6.28
CA ASP A 221 4.22 12.92 5.03
C ASP A 221 3.76 14.37 4.77
N LYS A 222 2.46 14.63 4.89
CA LYS A 222 1.88 15.96 4.62
C LYS A 222 2.02 16.95 5.77
N SER A 223 2.52 16.52 6.93
CA SER A 223 2.60 17.34 8.15
C SER A 223 4.02 17.41 8.74
N PRO A 224 5.03 17.97 8.03
CA PRO A 224 6.43 18.01 8.47
C PRO A 224 6.72 18.88 9.71
N GLY A 225 5.68 19.36 10.41
CA GLY A 225 5.78 20.11 11.65
C GLY A 225 4.87 19.60 12.75
N CYS A 226 4.39 18.34 12.65
CA CYS A 226 3.73 17.65 13.74
C CYS A 226 4.79 17.12 14.72
N PRO A 227 4.68 17.37 16.03
CA PRO A 227 5.68 16.91 16.98
C PRO A 227 5.73 15.37 17.04
N PRO A 228 6.93 14.75 17.09
CA PRO A 228 7.09 13.30 17.19
C PRO A 228 6.21 12.57 18.21
N PRO A 229 5.99 13.12 19.43
CA PRO A 229 5.15 12.46 20.43
C PRO A 229 3.70 12.22 19.98
N PHE A 230 3.15 13.04 19.07
CA PHE A 230 1.74 12.90 18.68
C PHE A 230 1.51 11.73 17.75
N TYR A 231 2.29 11.57 16.68
CA TYR A 231 2.12 10.42 15.80
C TYR A 231 2.66 9.13 16.42
N ALA A 232 3.70 9.19 17.27
CA ALA A 232 4.16 8.03 18.02
C ALA A 232 3.07 7.48 18.94
N LEU A 233 2.30 8.37 19.59
CA LEU A 233 1.19 7.97 20.46
C LEU A 233 -0.01 7.42 19.66
N ILE A 234 -0.27 7.95 18.46
CA ILE A 234 -1.27 7.39 17.55
C ILE A 234 -0.82 6.01 17.05
N ALA A 235 0.44 5.87 16.62
CA ALA A 235 1.01 4.58 16.20
C ALA A 235 0.97 3.56 17.34
N SER A 236 1.28 4.00 18.57
CA SER A 236 1.20 3.17 19.76
C SER A 236 -0.24 2.75 20.08
N ALA A 237 -1.23 3.62 19.91
CA ALA A 237 -2.64 3.25 20.06
C ALA A 237 -3.12 2.28 18.96
N LEU A 238 -2.50 2.28 17.77
CA LEU A 238 -2.74 1.26 16.75
C LEU A 238 -2.06 -0.07 17.09
N HIS A 239 -0.93 -0.03 17.78
CA HIS A 239 -0.12 -1.20 18.12
C HIS A 239 -0.60 -1.90 19.41
N GLU A 240 -0.77 -1.14 20.49
CA GLU A 240 -1.23 -1.66 21.78
C GLU A 240 -2.76 -1.74 21.80
N ARG A 241 -3.26 -2.95 22.04
CA ARG A 241 -4.69 -3.23 22.18
C ARG A 241 -5.31 -2.67 23.48
N ASP A 242 -4.64 -1.76 24.18
CA ASP A 242 -5.17 -1.04 25.36
C ASP A 242 -5.42 0.45 25.05
N PRO A 243 -6.62 0.79 24.58
CA PRO A 243 -6.95 2.15 24.15
C PRO A 243 -7.16 3.12 25.31
N ASP A 244 -7.49 2.61 26.51
CA ASP A 244 -7.92 3.45 27.63
C ASP A 244 -6.71 4.09 28.29
N ALA A 245 -5.62 3.31 28.44
CA ALA A 245 -4.33 3.85 28.87
C ALA A 245 -3.83 4.94 27.93
N ARG A 246 -3.86 4.68 26.60
CA ARG A 246 -3.41 5.65 25.59
C ARG A 246 -4.31 6.86 25.46
N ARG A 247 -5.60 6.72 25.76
CA ARG A 247 -6.53 7.85 25.85
C ARG A 247 -6.11 8.83 26.94
N VAL A 248 -5.76 8.33 28.12
CA VAL A 248 -5.30 9.17 29.25
C VAL A 248 -4.03 9.92 28.86
N GLU A 249 -3.05 9.24 28.31
CA GLU A 249 -1.80 9.86 27.86
C GLU A 249 -2.00 10.92 26.76
N LEU A 250 -2.88 10.65 25.78
CA LEU A 250 -3.25 11.62 24.74
C LEU A 250 -3.88 12.88 25.34
N SER A 251 -4.76 12.70 26.33
CA SER A 251 -5.42 13.81 27.03
C SER A 251 -4.40 14.63 27.81
N GLU A 252 -3.55 13.99 28.61
CA GLU A 252 -2.50 14.66 29.38
C GLU A 252 -1.52 15.43 28.48
N LEU A 253 -1.13 14.84 27.34
CA LEU A 253 -0.26 15.50 26.37
C LEU A 253 -0.94 16.70 25.70
N ALA A 254 -2.23 16.58 25.38
CA ALA A 254 -3.02 17.66 24.78
C ALA A 254 -3.21 18.84 25.75
N GLU A 255 -3.46 18.56 27.03
CA GLU A 255 -3.55 19.54 28.11
C GLU A 255 -2.21 20.24 28.33
N ALA A 256 -1.10 19.49 28.34
CA ALA A 256 0.24 20.05 28.49
C ALA A 256 0.66 20.92 27.29
N ARG A 257 0.10 20.68 26.09
CA ARG A 257 0.49 21.35 24.83
C ARG A 257 -0.71 21.75 23.97
N PRO A 258 -1.54 22.72 24.41
CA PRO A 258 -2.81 23.04 23.77
C PRO A 258 -2.68 23.67 22.37
N SER A 259 -1.57 24.34 22.07
CA SER A 259 -1.30 24.86 20.71
C SER A 259 -0.92 23.74 19.73
N ALA A 260 -0.10 22.79 20.17
CA ALA A 260 0.28 21.62 19.38
C ALA A 260 -0.94 20.73 19.14
N ALA A 261 -1.74 20.43 20.17
CA ALA A 261 -2.96 19.64 20.04
C ALA A 261 -3.95 20.25 19.03
N ARG A 262 -4.17 21.57 19.08
CA ARG A 262 -5.02 22.27 18.09
C ARG A 262 -4.47 22.18 16.67
N LYS A 263 -3.15 22.32 16.50
CA LYS A 263 -2.49 22.21 15.19
C LYS A 263 -2.60 20.78 14.65
N THR A 264 -2.25 19.78 15.46
CA THR A 264 -2.36 18.35 15.12
C THR A 264 -3.78 18.01 14.71
N ARG A 265 -4.78 18.45 15.48
CA ARG A 265 -6.19 18.26 15.14
C ARG A 265 -6.58 18.87 13.80
N ALA A 266 -6.19 20.12 13.54
CA ALA A 266 -6.48 20.78 12.27
C ALA A 266 -5.85 20.03 11.08
N GLN A 267 -4.62 19.55 11.24
CA GLN A 267 -3.92 18.75 10.24
C GLN A 267 -4.57 17.37 10.04
N LEU A 268 -4.97 16.69 11.12
CA LEU A 268 -5.70 15.42 11.04
C LEU A 268 -7.02 15.59 10.30
N HIS A 269 -7.81 16.62 10.61
CA HIS A 269 -9.06 16.87 9.88
C HIS A 269 -8.84 17.10 8.38
N HIS A 270 -7.70 17.69 8.01
CA HIS A 270 -7.39 17.99 6.62
C HIS A 270 -6.82 16.79 5.86
N HIS A 271 -5.94 16.00 6.48
CA HIS A 271 -5.16 14.95 5.81
C HIS A 271 -5.59 13.53 6.17
N ALA A 272 -6.18 13.31 7.33
CA ALA A 272 -6.51 11.98 7.87
C ALA A 272 -7.81 12.04 8.68
N PRO A 273 -8.97 12.19 8.01
CA PRO A 273 -10.24 12.48 8.68
C PRO A 273 -10.72 11.32 9.58
N SER A 274 -10.37 10.06 9.26
CA SER A 274 -10.72 8.92 10.12
C SER A 274 -9.89 8.94 11.40
N LEU A 275 -8.60 9.23 11.30
CA LEU A 275 -7.74 9.47 12.47
C LEU A 275 -8.19 10.69 13.27
N ALA A 276 -8.67 11.77 12.62
CA ALA A 276 -9.21 12.94 13.32
C ALA A 276 -10.42 12.60 14.19
N ALA A 277 -11.29 11.70 13.69
CA ALA A 277 -12.44 11.22 14.44
C ALA A 277 -12.04 10.36 15.63
N ILE A 278 -11.06 9.45 15.46
CA ILE A 278 -10.50 8.65 16.55
C ILE A 278 -9.84 9.56 17.59
N TYR A 279 -8.98 10.47 17.16
CA TYR A 279 -8.30 11.44 18.02
C TYR A 279 -9.30 12.27 18.85
N SER A 280 -10.36 12.78 18.22
CA SER A 280 -11.40 13.56 18.91
C SER A 280 -12.18 12.71 19.91
N ALA A 281 -12.52 11.46 19.54
CA ALA A 281 -13.19 10.53 20.45
C ALA A 281 -12.32 10.18 21.66
N SER A 282 -11.00 10.01 21.47
CA SER A 282 -10.04 9.80 22.56
C SER A 282 -9.97 11.00 23.50
N LEU A 283 -10.13 12.22 23.01
CA LEU A 283 -10.21 13.41 23.89
C LEU A 283 -11.56 13.56 24.61
N GLY A 284 -12.47 12.58 24.48
CA GLY A 284 -13.81 12.65 25.06
C GLY A 284 -14.71 13.71 24.41
N GLU A 285 -14.30 14.22 23.24
CA GLU A 285 -15.10 15.19 22.51
C GLU A 285 -16.21 14.46 21.75
N THR A 286 -17.44 14.96 21.88
CA THR A 286 -18.55 14.43 21.11
C THR A 286 -18.30 14.70 19.62
N THR A 287 -18.28 13.64 18.82
CA THR A 287 -18.01 13.72 17.38
C THR A 287 -19.04 14.64 16.72
N ASP A 288 -18.55 15.56 15.89
CA ASP A 288 -19.35 16.50 15.14
C ASP A 288 -20.45 15.76 14.34
N PRO A 289 -21.74 16.08 14.53
CA PRO A 289 -22.84 15.43 13.82
C PRO A 289 -22.79 15.61 12.29
N GLN A 290 -21.87 16.40 11.74
CA GLN A 290 -21.71 16.60 10.29
C GLN A 290 -20.92 15.51 9.54
N LEU A 291 -20.37 14.50 10.20
CA LEU A 291 -19.85 13.31 9.49
C LEU A 291 -21.03 12.62 8.78
N GLY A 292 -21.05 12.68 7.44
CA GLY A 292 -22.12 12.15 6.59
C GLY A 292 -22.53 10.72 6.97
N GLY A 293 -23.83 10.42 6.88
CA GLY A 293 -24.46 9.26 7.51
C GLY A 293 -23.78 7.90 7.27
N GLU A 294 -23.30 7.65 6.05
CA GLU A 294 -22.59 6.40 5.71
C GLU A 294 -21.19 6.33 6.32
N ARG A 295 -20.43 7.42 6.32
CA ARG A 295 -19.12 7.50 6.99
C ARG A 295 -19.27 7.43 8.51
N ALA A 296 -20.28 8.07 9.09
CA ALA A 296 -20.55 7.97 10.52
C ALA A 296 -21.04 6.56 10.94
N GLN A 297 -21.70 5.83 10.04
CA GLN A 297 -22.14 4.46 10.28
C GLN A 297 -20.99 3.46 10.09
N PHE A 298 -20.14 3.66 9.07
CA PHE A 298 -18.87 2.95 8.92
C PHE A 298 -17.99 3.19 10.13
N MET A 299 -17.71 4.46 10.49
CA MET A 299 -16.92 4.80 11.67
C MET A 299 -17.52 4.26 12.96
N ARG A 300 -18.86 4.22 13.13
CA ARG A 300 -19.47 3.56 14.30
C ARG A 300 -19.27 2.06 14.33
N LYS A 301 -19.44 1.37 13.19
CA LYS A 301 -19.18 -0.07 13.10
C LYS A 301 -17.69 -0.38 13.25
N PHE A 302 -16.84 0.47 12.72
CA PHE A 302 -15.39 0.42 12.75
C PHE A 302 -14.83 0.68 14.14
N LEU A 303 -15.27 1.75 14.81
CA LEU A 303 -15.07 1.95 16.24
C LEU A 303 -15.61 0.75 17.01
N GLN A 304 -16.79 0.21 16.68
CA GLN A 304 -17.29 -1.02 17.33
C GLN A 304 -16.42 -2.26 17.09
N ILE A 305 -15.76 -2.40 15.94
CA ILE A 305 -14.85 -3.51 15.64
C ILE A 305 -13.57 -3.33 16.45
N LEU A 306 -12.96 -2.14 16.43
CA LEU A 306 -11.82 -1.81 17.28
C LEU A 306 -12.17 -2.02 18.76
N LEU A 307 -13.29 -1.46 19.24
CA LEU A 307 -13.90 -1.63 20.58
C LEU A 307 -14.15 -3.12 20.94
N LYS A 308 -14.46 -4.00 19.98
CA LYS A 308 -14.67 -5.44 20.21
C LYS A 308 -13.39 -6.28 20.17
N ALA A 309 -12.34 -5.81 19.51
CA ALA A 309 -11.04 -6.47 19.41
C ALA A 309 -10.18 -6.43 20.69
N GLY A 310 -10.67 -5.76 21.75
CA GLY A 310 -9.95 -5.59 23.01
C GLY A 310 -10.01 -4.17 23.57
N VAL A 311 -10.67 -3.24 22.87
CA VAL A 311 -10.76 -1.81 23.24
C VAL A 311 -11.99 -1.51 24.13
N VAL A 312 -12.76 -2.51 24.60
CA VAL A 312 -13.82 -2.34 25.62
C VAL A 312 -13.83 -3.48 26.62
N ILE A 313 -13.22 -3.23 27.77
CA ILE A 313 -13.87 -3.60 29.03
C ILE A 313 -13.95 -2.33 29.87
N LEU A 314 -15.02 -1.53 29.70
CA LEU A 314 -15.76 -0.90 30.81
C LEU A 314 -16.88 0.09 30.39
N ILE A 315 -17.93 -0.36 29.68
CA ILE A 315 -19.22 0.39 29.73
C ILE A 315 -20.44 -0.55 29.77
N ILE A 316 -20.44 -1.58 30.64
CA ILE A 316 -21.69 -2.14 31.24
C ILE A 316 -21.41 -2.60 32.69
N GLY A 317 -20.62 -1.84 33.45
CA GLY A 317 -20.22 -2.20 34.82
C GLY A 317 -20.58 -1.19 35.90
N LEU A 318 -21.29 -0.11 35.58
CA LEU A 318 -21.68 0.92 36.55
C LEU A 318 -23.13 1.37 36.37
N HIS A 319 -24.05 0.41 36.18
CA HIS A 319 -25.48 0.60 36.44
C HIS A 319 -26.07 -0.59 37.19
N PHE A 320 -25.53 -0.85 38.38
CA PHE A 320 -26.35 -1.31 39.51
C PHE A 320 -26.02 -0.44 40.71
N CYS A 321 -27.01 0.33 41.14
CA CYS A 321 -27.00 1.06 42.40
C CYS A 321 -26.92 0.06 43.58
N SER A 322 -25.90 0.19 44.43
CA SER A 322 -25.94 0.23 45.91
C SER A 322 -24.51 0.19 46.46
#